data_AF-A0A6J4IAG2-F1
#
_entry.id   AF-A0A6J4IAG2-F1
#
_cell.length_a   1.000
_cell.length_b   1.000
_cell.length_c   1.000
_cell.angle_alpha   90.00
_cell.angle_beta   90.00
_cell.angle_gamma   90.00
#
_symmetry.space_group_name_H-M   'P 1'
#
loop_
_entity.id
_entity.type
_entity.pdbx_description
1 polymer ?
#
loop_
_entity_poly.entity_id
_entity_poly.type
_entity_poly.pdbx_seq_one_letter_code
_entity_poly.pdbx_strand_id
1 'polypeptide(L)'
;MRKPLRKQGFVPTVVATDKLRPCGAAFSELGLSARHGQGLRKDNRAGVSHQPVRRRERKMRRFKPPGSARRFLSVHAAACNTFNVQRHLIPRRTLRAFRAEAMAQWRGDVKRLGTRGACAFAWFP
;
A
#
# COMPACT_ATOMS: atom_id res chain seq x y z
N MET A 1 10.96 4.14 17.37
CA MET A 1 10.05 4.24 16.20
C MET A 1 8.80 3.37 16.38
N ARG A 2 7.58 3.92 16.32
CA ARG A 2 6.33 3.13 16.38
C ARG A 2 6.09 2.36 15.05
N LYS A 3 5.25 1.32 15.09
CA LYS A 3 5.08 0.23 14.11
C LYS A 3 5.10 0.57 12.58
N PRO A 4 4.49 1.67 12.08
CA PRO A 4 4.42 1.89 10.63
C PRO A 4 5.74 2.35 9.99
N LEU A 5 6.57 3.12 10.70
CA LEU A 5 7.83 3.62 10.15
C LEU A 5 8.95 2.56 10.21
N ARG A 6 8.87 1.60 11.15
CA ARG A 6 9.84 0.49 11.26
C ARG A 6 9.92 -0.34 9.97
N LYS A 7 8.80 -0.51 9.27
CA LYS A 7 8.74 -1.32 8.04
C LYS A 7 9.32 -0.62 6.81
N GLN A 8 9.51 0.69 6.84
CA GLN A 8 10.01 1.43 5.68
C GLN A 8 11.53 1.35 5.53
N GLY A 9 12.26 1.02 6.61
CA GLY A 9 13.71 0.81 6.55
C GLY A 9 14.55 2.08 6.41
N PHE A 10 13.94 3.27 6.36
CA PHE A 10 14.64 4.56 6.33
C PHE A 10 13.99 5.59 7.25
N VAL A 11 14.75 6.62 7.62
CA VAL A 11 14.25 7.76 8.41
C VAL A 11 13.83 8.87 7.46
N PRO A 12 12.53 9.25 7.41
CA PRO A 12 12.08 10.30 6.52
C PRO A 12 12.56 11.69 6.99
N THR A 13 13.03 12.53 6.07
CA THR A 13 13.39 13.94 6.37
C THR A 13 12.17 14.84 6.48
N VAL A 14 11.10 14.52 5.73
CA VAL A 14 9.84 15.28 5.71
C VAL A 14 8.69 14.28 5.76
N VAL A 15 7.68 14.57 6.58
CA VAL A 15 6.42 13.82 6.64
C VAL A 15 5.28 14.78 6.40
N ALA A 16 4.57 14.58 5.29
CA ALA A 16 3.36 15.33 4.97
C ALA A 16 2.12 14.61 5.49
N THR A 17 1.25 15.33 6.19
CA THR A 17 -0.07 14.87 6.62
C THR A 17 -1.12 15.89 6.22
N ASP A 18 -2.38 15.53 6.44
CA ASP A 18 -3.47 16.49 6.39
C ASP A 18 -3.28 17.62 7.44
N LYS A 19 -4.11 18.66 7.32
CA LYS A 19 -4.10 19.83 8.21
C LYS A 19 -4.95 19.62 9.48
N LEU A 20 -5.30 18.39 9.84
CA LEU A 20 -6.13 18.15 11.00
C LEU A 20 -5.30 18.31 12.29
N ARG A 21 -5.86 18.97 13.30
CA ARG A 21 -5.24 19.14 14.63
C ARG A 21 -4.70 17.83 15.24
N PRO A 22 -5.42 16.69 15.17
CA PRO A 22 -4.91 15.41 15.66
C PRO A 22 -3.59 14.98 15.02
N CYS A 23 -3.35 15.31 13.74
CA CYS A 23 -2.10 14.93 13.07
C CYS A 23 -0.89 15.70 13.60
N GLY A 24 -1.05 17.00 13.89
CA GLY A 24 0.01 17.79 14.53
C GLY A 24 0.33 17.29 15.94
N ALA A 25 -0.71 17.00 16.74
CA ALA A 25 -0.53 16.44 18.09
C ALA A 25 0.15 15.07 18.05
N ALA A 26 -0.31 14.18 17.16
CA ALA A 26 0.30 12.86 16.98
C ALA A 26 1.76 12.98 16.49
N PHE A 27 2.07 13.95 15.63
CA PHE A 27 3.44 14.18 15.17
C PHE A 27 4.40 14.47 16.32
N SER A 28 3.98 15.35 17.23
CA SER A 28 4.72 15.70 18.45
C SER A 28 4.80 14.53 19.43
N GLU A 29 3.68 13.84 19.70
CA GLU A 29 3.63 12.69 20.62
C GLU A 29 4.50 11.51 20.13
N LEU A 30 4.59 11.34 18.81
CA LEU A 30 5.44 10.32 18.19
C LEU A 30 6.93 10.66 18.21
N GLY A 31 7.31 11.89 18.59
CA GLY A 31 8.69 12.35 18.65
C GLY A 31 9.42 12.24 17.31
N LEU A 32 8.73 12.50 16.20
CA LEU A 32 9.32 12.37 14.87
C LEU A 32 10.29 13.54 14.63
N SER A 33 11.55 13.21 14.33
CA SER A 33 12.59 14.19 13.95
C SER A 33 12.41 14.78 12.55
N ALA A 34 11.52 14.19 11.75
CA ALA A 34 11.22 14.67 10.41
C ALA A 34 10.53 16.05 10.45
N ARG A 35 10.77 16.90 9.44
CA ARG A 35 10.01 18.14 9.31
C ARG A 35 8.55 17.83 8.99
N HIS A 36 7.64 18.45 9.73
CA HIS A 36 6.21 18.30 9.48
C HIS A 36 5.78 19.17 8.28
N GLY A 37 5.39 18.53 7.18
CA GLY A 37 5.05 19.17 5.92
C GLY A 37 3.55 19.39 5.76
N GLN A 38 3.03 20.52 6.23
CA GLN A 38 1.64 20.90 6.00
C GLN A 38 1.53 21.86 4.82
N GLY A 39 0.50 21.71 3.98
CA GLY A 39 0.33 22.54 2.78
C GLY A 39 -0.70 22.00 1.82
N LEU A 40 -1.20 22.85 0.93
CA LEU A 40 -2.16 22.45 -0.08
C LEU A 40 -1.51 21.37 -0.97
N ARG A 41 -2.23 20.26 -1.20
CA ARG A 41 -1.81 19.14 -2.05
C ARG A 41 -0.60 18.33 -1.57
N LYS A 42 0.04 18.65 -0.43
CA LYS A 42 1.22 17.90 0.06
C LYS A 42 0.91 16.45 0.43
N ASP A 43 -0.32 16.20 0.86
CA ASP A 43 -0.84 14.88 1.23
C ASP A 43 -1.58 14.18 0.06
N ASN A 44 -1.66 14.80 -1.13
CA ASN A 44 -2.41 14.26 -2.27
C ASN A 44 -2.02 12.82 -2.61
N ARG A 45 -0.72 12.49 -2.51
CA ARG A 45 -0.25 11.12 -2.76
C ARG A 45 -0.88 10.12 -1.79
N ALA A 46 -0.96 10.47 -0.50
CA ALA A 46 -1.62 9.66 0.52
C ALA A 46 -3.15 9.68 0.35
N GLY A 47 -3.73 10.80 -0.05
CA GLY A 47 -5.16 10.94 -0.35
C GLY A 47 -5.61 10.17 -1.60
N VAL A 48 -4.75 9.99 -2.61
CA VAL A 48 -5.10 9.26 -3.83
C VAL A 48 -4.76 7.77 -3.72
N SER A 49 -3.74 7.40 -2.93
CA SER A 49 -3.24 6.02 -2.84
C SER A 49 -4.31 5.00 -2.39
N HIS A 50 -5.31 5.41 -1.62
CA HIS A 50 -6.36 4.52 -1.15
C HIS A 50 -7.52 4.34 -2.16
N GLN A 51 -7.59 5.15 -3.22
CA GLN A 51 -8.70 5.07 -4.19
C GLN A 51 -8.83 3.69 -4.86
N PRO A 52 -7.76 3.01 -5.31
CA PRO A 52 -7.88 1.68 -5.93
C PRO A 52 -8.46 0.65 -4.96
N VAL A 53 -8.00 0.69 -3.71
CA VAL A 53 -8.50 -0.17 -2.62
C VAL A 53 -9.98 0.09 -2.36
N ARG A 54 -10.39 1.36 -2.24
CA ARG A 54 -11.79 1.75 -2.03
C ARG A 54 -12.69 1.36 -3.20
N ARG A 55 -12.22 1.50 -4.44
CA ARG A 55 -12.95 1.06 -5.64
C ARG A 55 -13.22 -0.44 -5.59
N ARG A 56 -12.23 -1.24 -5.18
CA ARG A 56 -12.37 -2.69 -5.08
C ARG A 56 -13.29 -3.11 -3.93
N GLU A 57 -13.15 -2.50 -2.76
CA GLU A 57 -14.05 -2.69 -1.62
C GLU A 57 -15.51 -2.42 -1.99
N ARG A 58 -15.79 -1.32 -2.70
CA ARG A 58 -17.15 -0.97 -3.13
C ARG A 58 -17.72 -1.99 -4.11
N LYS A 59 -16.93 -2.46 -5.09
CA LYS A 59 -17.34 -3.54 -6.01
C LYS A 59 -17.68 -4.83 -5.27
N MET A 60 -17.03 -5.08 -4.14
CA MET A 60 -17.25 -6.24 -3.28
C MET A 60 -18.37 -6.06 -2.25
N ARG A 61 -19.23 -5.04 -2.40
CA ARG A 61 -20.34 -4.71 -1.48
C ARG A 61 -19.91 -4.45 -0.03
N ARG A 62 -18.69 -3.93 0.17
CA ARG A 62 -18.07 -3.64 1.47
C ARG A 62 -17.81 -4.88 2.33
N PHE A 63 -16.99 -4.73 3.34
CA PHE A 63 -16.69 -5.81 4.30
C PHE A 63 -17.69 -5.77 5.45
N LYS A 64 -18.30 -6.92 5.77
CA LYS A 64 -19.15 -7.05 6.97
C LYS A 64 -18.29 -7.05 8.25
N PRO A 65 -17.31 -7.95 8.43
CA PRO A 65 -16.42 -7.90 9.59
C PRO A 65 -15.11 -7.14 9.32
N PRO A 66 -14.53 -6.44 10.32
CA PRO A 66 -13.22 -5.79 10.17
C PRO A 66 -12.09 -6.79 9.88
N GLY A 67 -12.21 -8.03 10.35
CA GLY A 67 -11.24 -9.10 10.10
C GLY A 67 -11.14 -9.53 8.62
N SER A 68 -12.22 -9.38 7.83
CA SER A 68 -12.15 -9.66 6.38
C SER A 68 -11.52 -8.49 5.63
N ALA A 69 -11.81 -7.25 6.04
CA ALA A 69 -11.16 -6.06 5.50
C ALA A 69 -9.63 -6.12 5.70
N ARG A 70 -9.16 -6.46 6.91
CA ARG A 70 -7.72 -6.57 7.20
C ARG A 70 -7.03 -7.64 6.34
N ARG A 71 -7.63 -8.81 6.18
CA ARG A 71 -7.10 -9.89 5.33
C ARG A 71 -7.05 -9.46 3.86
N PHE A 72 -8.12 -8.85 3.38
CA PHE A 72 -8.18 -8.29 2.03
C PHE A 72 -7.09 -7.24 1.81
N LEU A 73 -6.96 -6.26 2.70
CA LEU A 73 -5.95 -5.20 2.59
C LEU A 73 -4.53 -5.76 2.58
N SER A 74 -4.26 -6.80 3.37
CA SER A 74 -2.94 -7.45 3.39
C SER A 74 -2.56 -8.05 2.04
N VAL A 75 -3.48 -8.79 1.40
CA VAL A 75 -3.23 -9.45 0.11
C VAL A 75 -3.26 -8.44 -1.04
N HIS A 76 -4.24 -7.53 -1.03
CA HIS A 76 -4.39 -6.50 -2.06
C HIS A 76 -3.21 -5.54 -2.08
N ALA A 77 -2.66 -5.16 -0.92
CA ALA A 77 -1.47 -4.30 -0.86
C ALA A 77 -0.24 -5.00 -1.45
N ALA A 78 -0.03 -6.29 -1.12
CA ALA A 78 1.06 -7.08 -1.70
C ALA A 78 0.93 -7.16 -3.23
N ALA A 79 -0.25 -7.53 -3.74
CA ALA A 79 -0.48 -7.64 -5.18
C ALA A 79 -0.31 -6.29 -5.91
N CYS A 80 -0.88 -5.20 -5.38
CA CYS A 80 -0.70 -3.88 -5.98
C CYS A 80 0.77 -3.45 -5.98
N ASN A 81 1.53 -3.68 -4.91
CA ASN A 81 2.93 -3.28 -4.87
C ASN A 81 3.78 -4.09 -5.86
N THR A 82 3.49 -5.37 -6.05
CA THR A 82 4.23 -6.25 -6.97
C THR A 82 3.89 -5.98 -8.44
N PHE A 83 2.63 -5.69 -8.78
CA PHE A 83 2.17 -5.61 -10.18
C PHE A 83 1.86 -4.20 -10.70
N ASN A 84 1.68 -3.19 -9.82
CA ASN A 84 1.33 -1.83 -10.24
C ASN A 84 2.56 -1.05 -10.71
N VAL A 85 3.10 -1.47 -11.85
CA VAL A 85 4.17 -0.78 -12.55
C VAL A 85 3.57 0.36 -13.36
N GLN A 86 4.15 1.56 -13.30
CA GLN A 86 3.70 2.74 -14.05
C GLN A 86 3.95 2.55 -15.55
N ARG A 87 3.08 1.76 -16.22
CA ARG A 87 3.23 1.32 -17.62
C ARG A 87 3.42 2.44 -18.64
N HIS A 88 2.99 3.65 -18.30
CA HIS A 88 3.10 4.84 -19.15
C HIS A 88 4.48 5.52 -19.08
N LEU A 89 5.33 5.13 -18.12
CA LEU A 89 6.68 5.66 -17.94
C LEU A 89 7.76 4.71 -18.45
N ILE A 90 7.41 3.52 -18.95
CA ILE A 90 8.38 2.49 -19.32
C ILE A 90 8.12 1.90 -20.71
N PRO A 91 9.17 1.53 -21.47
CA PRO A 91 9.03 0.83 -22.73
C PRO A 91 8.35 -0.54 -22.57
N ARG A 92 7.72 -1.00 -23.66
CA ARG A 92 6.99 -2.29 -23.67
C ARG A 92 7.87 -3.48 -23.29
N ARG A 93 9.15 -3.49 -23.70
CA ARG A 93 10.13 -4.55 -23.37
C ARG A 93 10.38 -4.63 -21.86
N THR A 94 10.60 -3.48 -21.23
CA THR A 94 10.84 -3.36 -19.79
C THR A 94 9.61 -3.79 -19.01
N LEU A 95 8.42 -3.39 -19.47
CA LEU A 95 7.16 -3.86 -18.88
C LEU A 95 7.02 -5.40 -18.95
N ARG A 96 7.46 -6.06 -20.04
CA ARG A 96 7.44 -7.53 -20.12
C ARG A 96 8.35 -8.16 -19.07
N ALA A 97 9.58 -7.65 -18.95
CA ALA A 97 10.55 -8.14 -17.97
C ALA A 97 10.03 -7.99 -16.53
N PHE A 98 9.59 -6.79 -16.16
CA PHE A 98 9.05 -6.54 -14.81
C PHE A 98 7.81 -7.39 -14.50
N ARG A 99 6.94 -7.65 -15.49
CA ARG A 99 5.81 -8.56 -15.29
C ARG A 99 6.25 -10.01 -15.10
N ALA A 100 7.26 -10.46 -15.84
CA ALA A 100 7.77 -11.82 -15.70
C ALA A 100 8.40 -12.03 -14.31
N GLU A 101 9.19 -11.08 -13.85
CA GLU A 101 9.81 -11.06 -12.52
C GLU A 101 8.75 -11.00 -11.41
N ALA A 102 7.80 -10.07 -11.52
CA ALA A 102 6.68 -9.95 -10.58
C ALA A 102 5.89 -11.26 -10.46
N MET A 103 5.64 -11.95 -11.58
CA MET A 103 4.96 -13.25 -11.58
C MET A 103 5.81 -14.37 -10.96
N ALA A 104 7.12 -14.37 -11.16
CA ALA A 104 8.03 -15.33 -10.54
C ALA A 104 8.04 -15.14 -9.01
N GLN A 105 8.17 -13.90 -8.55
CA GLN A 105 8.10 -13.53 -7.13
C GLN A 105 6.76 -13.94 -6.51
N TRP A 106 5.65 -13.59 -7.18
CA TRP A 106 4.30 -13.93 -6.72
C TRP A 106 4.10 -15.44 -6.55
N ARG A 107 4.56 -16.25 -7.51
CA ARG A 107 4.50 -17.71 -7.40
C ARG A 107 5.33 -18.24 -6.23
N GLY A 108 6.49 -17.65 -5.96
CA GLY A 108 7.31 -17.99 -4.80
C GLY A 108 6.61 -17.67 -3.48
N ASP A 109 5.98 -16.50 -3.38
CA ASP A 109 5.29 -16.05 -2.17
C ASP A 109 4.00 -16.84 -1.90
N VAL A 110 3.25 -17.19 -2.95
CA VAL A 110 2.07 -18.08 -2.85
C VAL A 110 2.46 -19.45 -2.28
N LYS A 111 3.55 -20.05 -2.79
CA LYS A 111 4.05 -21.34 -2.29
C LYS A 111 4.44 -21.26 -0.81
N ARG A 112 4.98 -20.11 -0.37
CA ARG A 112 5.43 -19.89 1.01
C ARG A 112 4.29 -19.67 2.00
N LEU A 113 3.16 -19.12 1.56
CA LEU A 113 2.02 -18.77 2.42
C LEU A 113 1.00 -19.90 2.63
N GLY A 114 1.06 -20.98 1.85
CA GLY A 114 0.15 -22.13 1.95
C GLY A 114 -1.31 -21.83 1.56
N THR A 115 -2.15 -22.88 1.56
CA THR A 115 -3.55 -22.85 1.04
C THR A 115 -4.47 -21.85 1.73
N ARG A 116 -4.14 -21.38 2.95
CA ARG A 116 -4.92 -20.35 3.68
C ARG A 116 -4.80 -18.95 3.06
N GLY A 117 -3.76 -18.69 2.25
CA GLY A 117 -3.66 -17.49 1.43
C GLY A 117 -4.47 -17.58 0.14
N ALA A 118 -4.61 -18.78 -0.43
CA ALA A 118 -5.11 -19.01 -1.79
C ALA A 118 -6.55 -18.53 -2.05
N CYS A 119 -7.44 -18.54 -1.05
CA CYS A 119 -8.84 -18.08 -1.25
C CYS A 119 -8.95 -16.56 -1.50
N ALA A 120 -7.95 -15.76 -1.10
CA ALA A 120 -7.90 -14.34 -1.47
C ALA A 120 -7.30 -14.10 -2.87
N PHE A 121 -6.71 -15.14 -3.48
CA PHE A 121 -5.86 -15.04 -4.67
C PHE A 121 -6.57 -15.35 -5.98
N ALA A 122 -7.72 -16.03 -5.97
CA ALA A 122 -8.50 -16.36 -7.18
C ALA A 122 -9.07 -15.13 -7.95
N TRP A 123 -8.78 -13.92 -7.47
CA TRP A 123 -9.37 -12.67 -7.96
C TRP A 123 -8.36 -11.60 -8.36
N PHE A 124 -7.05 -11.91 -8.30
CA PHE A 124 -5.96 -11.04 -8.77
C PHE A 124 -5.27 -11.73 -9.97
N PRO A 125 -5.16 -11.05 -11.13
CA PRO A 125 -4.58 -11.61 -12.35
C PRO A 125 -3.06 -11.80 -12.26
#